data_AF-A0AAP3DHN9-F1
#
_entry.id   AF-A0AAP3DHN9-F1
#
_cell.length_a   1.000
_cell.length_b   1.000
_cell.length_c   1.000
_cell.angle_alpha   90.00
_cell.angle_beta   90.00
_cell.angle_gamma   90.00
#
_symmetry.space_group_name_H-M   'P 1'
#
loop_
_entity.id
_entity.type
_entity.pdbx_description
1 polymer ?
#
loop_
_entity_poly.entity_id
_entity_poly.type
_entity_poly.pdbx_seq_one_letter_code
_entity_poly.pdbx_strand_id
1 'polypeptide(L)'
;MFKAKVLNDNTIINLKSKYWSDKRESLKKMNRNQGFVCQSCLKKVVLAWAANPKTAPHFRHNPKNIDCDQNDESTKHAKGKELIYQYFVKKYKNIAEEIDIEHHIPQTGQIADVYIKFKNGQEWAIEYQRSNMSLDTLIRRRELYAKANIRDI
;
A
#
# COMPACT_ATOMS: atom_id res chain seq x y z
N MET A 1 -3.14 -5.96 -0.27
CA MET A 1 -2.52 -4.75 -0.84
C MET A 1 -2.98 -4.46 -2.27
N PHE A 2 -3.21 -3.19 -2.59
CA PHE A 2 -3.64 -2.66 -3.89
C PHE A 2 -2.48 -2.30 -4.82
N LYS A 3 -1.27 -2.12 -4.26
CA LYS A 3 -0.08 -1.77 -5.01
C LYS A 3 0.99 -2.86 -5.02
N ALA A 4 1.74 -2.95 -6.11
CA ALA A 4 2.95 -3.74 -6.19
C ALA A 4 3.93 -3.13 -7.19
N LYS A 5 5.21 -3.42 -7.00
CA LYS A 5 6.27 -3.04 -7.93
C LYS A 5 6.45 -4.16 -8.95
N VAL A 6 6.77 -3.84 -10.20
CA VAL A 6 7.22 -4.85 -11.16
C VAL A 6 8.62 -5.36 -10.75
N LEU A 7 8.91 -6.65 -10.93
CA LEU A 7 10.17 -7.23 -10.44
C LEU A 7 11.43 -6.59 -11.04
N ASN A 8 11.40 -6.30 -12.35
CA ASN A 8 12.58 -5.87 -13.13
C ASN A 8 12.47 -4.42 -13.62
N ASP A 9 11.47 -3.67 -13.16
CA ASP A 9 11.36 -2.25 -13.45
C ASP A 9 10.83 -1.49 -12.22
N ASN A 10 11.07 -0.19 -12.13
CA ASN A 10 10.63 0.62 -10.99
C ASN A 10 9.15 1.03 -11.06
N THR A 11 8.37 0.47 -11.98
CA THR A 11 6.96 0.80 -12.16
C THR A 11 6.14 0.27 -11.00
N ILE A 12 5.28 1.14 -10.46
CA ILE A 12 4.30 0.80 -9.44
C ILE A 12 2.95 0.59 -10.13
N ILE A 13 2.41 -0.62 -9.96
CA ILE A 13 1.04 -0.92 -10.35
C ILE A 13 0.13 -0.56 -9.19
N ASN A 14 -0.83 0.34 -9.44
CA ASN A 14 -1.87 0.70 -8.48
C ASN A 14 -3.24 0.27 -9.01
N LEU A 15 -3.79 -0.83 -8.47
CA LEU A 15 -5.07 -1.39 -8.91
C LEU A 15 -6.27 -0.47 -8.68
N LYS A 16 -6.11 0.61 -7.91
CA LYS A 16 -7.13 1.63 -7.66
C LYS A 16 -7.02 2.84 -8.58
N SER A 17 -5.97 2.93 -9.40
CA SER A 17 -5.85 4.02 -10.37
C SER A 17 -6.79 3.82 -11.55
N LYS A 18 -7.26 4.91 -12.14
CA LYS A 18 -8.10 4.90 -13.36
C LYS A 18 -7.41 4.18 -14.53
N TYR A 19 -6.08 4.21 -14.57
CA TYR A 19 -5.30 3.61 -15.65
C TYR A 19 -5.22 2.08 -15.55
N TRP A 20 -5.07 1.53 -14.34
CA TRP A 20 -4.86 0.08 -14.15
C TRP A 20 -6.15 -0.68 -13.81
N SER A 21 -7.20 0.01 -13.36
CA SER A 21 -8.42 -0.61 -12.82
C SER A 21 -9.19 -1.50 -13.80
N ASP A 22 -8.95 -1.38 -15.10
CA ASP A 22 -9.57 -2.18 -16.18
C ASP A 22 -8.56 -3.07 -16.94
N LYS A 23 -7.26 -3.04 -16.59
CA LYS A 23 -6.17 -3.67 -17.37
C LYS A 23 -5.87 -5.11 -16.98
N ARG A 24 -6.89 -5.90 -16.65
CA ARG A 24 -6.73 -7.29 -16.18
C ARG A 24 -5.84 -8.13 -17.10
N GLU A 25 -6.12 -8.18 -18.40
CA GLU A 25 -5.35 -9.03 -19.33
C GLU A 25 -3.90 -8.59 -19.45
N SER A 26 -3.66 -7.28 -19.58
CA SER A 26 -2.31 -6.70 -19.65
C SER A 26 -1.51 -7.02 -18.40
N LEU A 27 -2.13 -6.88 -17.22
CA LEU A 27 -1.49 -7.17 -15.93
C LEU A 27 -1.25 -8.67 -15.73
N LYS A 28 -2.13 -9.54 -16.23
CA LYS A 28 -1.89 -10.99 -16.23
C LYS A 28 -0.72 -11.38 -17.13
N LYS A 29 -0.62 -10.77 -18.32
CA LYS A 29 0.52 -10.97 -19.22
C LYS A 29 1.82 -10.47 -18.59
N MET A 30 1.79 -9.28 -17.99
CA MET A 30 2.93 -8.70 -17.25
C MET A 30 3.36 -9.60 -16.08
N ASN A 31 2.41 -10.13 -15.29
CA ASN A 31 2.70 -11.04 -14.19
C ASN A 31 3.41 -12.33 -14.65
N ARG A 32 3.04 -12.85 -15.82
CA ARG A 32 3.68 -14.05 -16.40
C ARG A 32 5.10 -13.78 -16.89
N ASN A 33 5.33 -12.59 -17.45
CA ASN A 33 6.59 -12.25 -18.10
C ASN A 33 7.65 -11.70 -17.13
N GLN A 34 7.24 -10.84 -16.19
CA GLN A 34 8.13 -10.12 -15.28
C GLN A 34 7.83 -10.47 -13.82
N GLY A 35 6.56 -10.61 -13.48
CA GLY A 35 6.11 -10.80 -12.10
C GLY A 35 6.11 -9.50 -11.29
N PHE A 36 5.52 -9.58 -10.11
CA PHE A 36 5.37 -8.46 -9.18
C PHE A 36 6.04 -8.76 -7.84
N VAL A 37 6.51 -7.70 -7.17
CA VAL A 37 7.07 -7.75 -5.82
C VAL A 37 6.38 -6.75 -4.91
N CYS A 38 6.34 -7.09 -3.63
CA CYS A 38 5.94 -6.15 -2.59
C CYS A 38 6.91 -4.97 -2.54
N GLN A 39 6.40 -3.76 -2.35
CA GLN A 39 7.24 -2.56 -2.24
C GLN A 39 8.06 -2.53 -0.95
N SER A 40 7.59 -3.18 0.12
CA SER A 40 8.25 -3.20 1.43
C SER A 40 9.26 -4.34 1.57
N CYS A 41 8.83 -5.60 1.38
CA CYS A 41 9.72 -6.75 1.58
C CYS A 41 10.45 -7.21 0.31
N LEU A 42 10.14 -6.65 -0.86
CA LEU A 42 10.68 -7.03 -2.17
C LEU A 42 10.49 -8.51 -2.57
N LYS A 43 9.75 -9.30 -1.78
CA LYS A 43 9.39 -10.68 -2.10
C LYS A 43 8.27 -10.70 -3.14
N LYS A 44 8.23 -11.77 -3.95
CA LYS A 44 7.22 -11.97 -5.00
C LYS A 44 5.80 -11.98 -4.44
N VAL A 45 4.88 -11.36 -5.17
CA VAL A 45 3.43 -11.34 -4.90
C VAL A 45 2.65 -11.79 -6.13
N VAL A 46 1.45 -12.33 -5.90
CA VAL A 46 0.56 -12.82 -6.96
C VAL A 46 -0.59 -11.84 -7.16
N LEU A 47 -0.86 -11.50 -8.42
CA LEU A 47 -2.07 -10.76 -8.79
C LEU A 47 -3.31 -11.65 -8.65
N ALA A 48 -4.14 -11.37 -7.64
CA ALA A 48 -5.43 -12.02 -7.44
C ALA A 48 -6.53 -11.25 -8.19
N TRP A 49 -6.75 -11.61 -9.45
CA TRP A 49 -7.80 -11.02 -10.30
C TRP A 49 -8.51 -12.10 -11.14
N ALA A 50 -9.66 -12.56 -10.63
CA ALA A 50 -10.52 -13.54 -11.32
C ALA A 50 -11.27 -12.90 -12.51
N ALA A 51 -11.85 -13.72 -13.40
CA ALA A 51 -12.70 -13.18 -14.48
C ALA A 51 -13.99 -12.58 -13.90
N ASN A 52 -14.59 -13.31 -12.95
CA ASN A 52 -15.75 -12.91 -12.16
C ASN A 52 -15.32 -12.80 -10.68
N PRO A 53 -14.73 -11.66 -10.26
CA PRO A 53 -14.17 -11.52 -8.91
C PRO A 53 -15.25 -11.43 -7.83
N LYS A 54 -15.19 -12.33 -6.83
CA LYS A 54 -15.98 -12.22 -5.60
C LYS A 54 -15.41 -11.20 -4.61
N THR A 55 -14.15 -10.81 -4.80
CA THR A 55 -13.41 -9.84 -3.97
C THR A 55 -12.68 -8.87 -4.87
N ALA A 56 -12.45 -7.64 -4.41
CA ALA A 56 -11.68 -6.66 -5.16
C ALA A 56 -10.29 -7.23 -5.58
N PRO A 57 -9.81 -6.91 -6.80
CA PRO A 57 -8.47 -7.27 -7.22
C PRO A 57 -7.41 -6.76 -6.26
N HIS A 58 -6.42 -7.59 -5.96
CA HIS A 58 -5.34 -7.24 -5.03
C HIS A 58 -4.08 -8.05 -5.33
N PHE A 59 -2.96 -7.60 -4.78
CA PHE A 59 -1.73 -8.40 -4.71
C PHE A 59 -1.69 -9.16 -3.40
N ARG A 60 -1.33 -10.44 -3.48
CA ARG A 60 -1.29 -11.36 -2.35
C ARG A 60 0.10 -11.97 -2.22
N HIS A 61 0.64 -11.95 -1.00
CA HIS A 61 1.87 -12.68 -0.68
C HIS A 61 1.65 -14.19 -0.71
N ASN A 62 2.72 -14.94 -0.93
CA ASN A 62 2.72 -16.37 -0.65
C ASN A 62 2.55 -16.55 0.88
N PRO A 63 1.63 -17.41 1.36
CA PRO A 63 1.48 -17.69 2.80
C PRO A 63 2.79 -18.10 3.50
N LYS A 64 3.77 -18.63 2.77
CA LYS A 64 5.10 -18.97 3.31
C LYS A 64 5.99 -17.76 3.59
N ASN A 65 5.69 -16.59 3.01
CA ASN A 65 6.41 -15.35 3.31
C ASN A 65 5.77 -14.74 4.54
N ILE A 66 6.29 -15.02 5.74
CA ILE A 66 5.68 -14.55 7.00
C ILE A 66 6.14 -13.12 7.37
N ASP A 67 7.35 -12.74 6.98
CA ASP A 67 8.04 -11.53 7.49
C ASP A 67 7.65 -10.20 6.81
N CYS A 68 6.42 -10.05 6.34
CA CYS A 68 5.97 -8.80 5.73
C CYS A 68 4.79 -8.22 6.50
N ASP A 69 4.92 -6.97 6.94
CA ASP A 69 3.83 -6.25 7.63
C ASP A 69 2.57 -6.15 6.77
N GLN A 70 2.67 -6.28 5.44
CA GLN A 70 1.52 -6.26 4.51
C GLN A 70 0.85 -7.63 4.31
N ASN A 71 1.28 -8.67 5.03
CA ASN A 71 0.62 -9.99 5.02
C ASN A 71 -0.71 -9.97 5.77
N ASP A 72 -1.58 -10.94 5.49
CA ASP A 72 -2.81 -11.19 6.25
C ASP A 72 -3.74 -9.99 6.40
N GLU A 73 -3.68 -9.06 5.44
CA GLU A 73 -4.62 -7.97 5.35
C GLU A 73 -6.04 -8.49 5.08
N SER A 74 -6.97 -8.20 6.00
CA SER A 74 -8.38 -8.56 5.82
C SER A 74 -9.09 -7.62 4.83
N THR A 75 -10.19 -8.10 4.25
CA THR A 75 -11.08 -7.26 3.42
C THR A 75 -11.60 -6.04 4.18
N LYS A 76 -11.86 -6.19 5.50
CA LYS A 76 -12.26 -5.10 6.39
C LYS A 76 -11.15 -4.04 6.52
N HIS A 77 -9.91 -4.47 6.72
CA HIS A 77 -8.76 -3.58 6.78
C HIS A 77 -8.59 -2.80 5.47
N ALA A 78 -8.57 -3.54 4.35
CA ALA A 78 -8.45 -2.97 3.02
C ALA A 78 -9.57 -1.95 2.70
N LYS A 79 -10.80 -2.20 3.16
CA LYS A 79 -11.91 -1.24 3.00
C LYS A 79 -11.79 -0.04 3.94
N GLY A 80 -11.39 -0.26 5.19
CA GLY A 80 -11.20 0.80 6.18
C GLY A 80 -10.19 1.85 5.71
N LYS A 81 -9.02 1.42 5.23
CA LYS A 81 -8.01 2.35 4.71
C LYS A 81 -8.45 3.08 3.44
N GLU A 82 -9.24 2.44 2.57
CA GLU A 82 -9.81 3.11 1.40
C GLU A 82 -10.74 4.26 1.82
N LEU A 83 -11.57 4.05 2.85
CA LEU A 83 -12.45 5.10 3.37
C LEU A 83 -11.65 6.25 4.01
N ILE A 84 -10.59 5.92 4.76
CA ILE A 84 -9.68 6.92 5.35
C ILE A 84 -9.00 7.76 4.26
N TYR A 85 -8.49 7.11 3.21
CA TYR A 85 -7.92 7.78 2.05
C TYR A 85 -8.94 8.73 1.40
N GLN A 86 -10.15 8.26 1.10
CA GLN A 86 -11.20 9.08 0.50
C GLN A 86 -11.58 10.28 1.37
N TYR A 87 -11.65 10.08 2.69
CA TYR A 87 -11.90 11.15 3.65
C TYR A 87 -10.83 12.24 3.55
N PHE A 88 -9.55 11.87 3.59
CA PHE A 88 -8.46 12.83 3.54
C PHE A 88 -8.33 13.52 2.19
N VAL A 89 -8.54 12.80 1.07
CA VAL A 89 -8.63 13.40 -0.25
C VAL A 89 -9.69 14.50 -0.26
N LYS A 90 -10.90 14.20 0.22
CA LYS A 90 -11.98 15.20 0.26
C LYS A 90 -11.64 16.39 1.17
N LYS A 91 -11.06 16.13 2.34
CA LYS A 91 -10.78 17.13 3.37
C LYS A 91 -9.62 18.06 3.01
N TYR A 92 -8.55 17.52 2.44
CA TYR A 92 -7.27 18.22 2.29
C TYR A 92 -6.85 18.46 0.83
N LYS A 93 -7.67 18.15 -0.17
CA LYS A 93 -7.37 18.38 -1.61
C LYS A 93 -6.77 19.75 -1.97
N ASN A 94 -7.10 20.81 -1.23
CA ASN A 94 -6.66 22.17 -1.55
C ASN A 94 -5.31 22.53 -0.91
N ILE A 95 -4.91 21.83 0.16
CA ILE A 95 -3.70 22.12 0.95
C ILE A 95 -2.66 21.01 0.92
N ALA A 96 -3.05 19.81 0.51
CA ALA A 96 -2.14 18.72 0.22
C ALA A 96 -1.46 18.95 -1.14
N GLU A 97 -0.17 18.64 -1.19
CA GLU A 97 0.60 18.44 -2.42
C GLU A 97 0.34 17.02 -2.96
N GLU A 98 0.36 16.02 -2.08
CA GLU A 98 0.15 14.62 -2.41
C GLU A 98 -0.72 13.96 -1.34
N ILE A 99 -1.63 13.09 -1.78
CA ILE A 99 -2.36 12.16 -0.90
C ILE A 99 -2.32 10.81 -1.59
N ASP A 100 -1.84 9.79 -0.89
CA ASP A 100 -1.62 8.49 -1.47
C ASP A 100 -2.01 7.34 -0.53
N ILE A 101 -2.45 6.23 -1.11
CA ILE A 101 -2.86 5.01 -0.38
C ILE A 101 -1.79 3.93 -0.56
N GLU A 102 -1.45 3.18 0.50
CA GLU A 102 -0.33 2.22 0.48
C GLU A 102 0.97 2.86 -0.04
N HIS A 103 1.30 4.02 0.50
CA HIS A 103 2.47 4.78 0.07
C HIS A 103 3.74 4.14 0.64
N HIS A 104 4.67 3.80 -0.25
CA HIS A 104 5.98 3.29 0.14
C HIS A 104 6.90 4.45 0.49
N ILE A 105 7.43 4.46 1.72
CA ILE A 105 8.32 5.49 2.26
C ILE A 105 9.76 4.97 2.15
N PRO A 106 10.53 5.38 1.13
CA PRO A 106 11.83 4.76 0.83
C PRO A 106 12.85 4.88 1.97
N GLN A 107 12.78 5.95 2.75
CA GLN A 107 13.67 6.22 3.89
C GLN A 107 13.56 5.16 4.98
N THR A 108 12.39 4.53 5.09
CA THR A 108 12.08 3.57 6.16
C THR A 108 11.74 2.17 5.64
N GLY A 109 11.49 2.02 4.34
CA GLY A 109 10.97 0.79 3.73
C GLY A 109 9.53 0.46 4.15
N GLN A 110 8.88 1.36 4.90
CA GLN A 110 7.52 1.17 5.37
C GLN A 110 6.51 1.45 4.26
N ILE A 111 5.34 0.83 4.40
CA ILE A 111 4.15 1.22 3.66
C ILE A 111 3.17 1.80 4.67
N ALA A 112 2.84 3.07 4.51
CA ALA A 112 1.75 3.72 5.23
C ALA A 112 0.43 3.40 4.56
N ASP A 113 -0.62 3.09 5.34
CA ASP A 113 -1.96 2.85 4.77
C ASP A 113 -2.46 4.08 4.00
N VAL A 114 -2.29 5.27 4.58
CA VAL A 114 -2.51 6.56 3.90
C VAL A 114 -1.36 7.51 4.22
N TYR A 115 -0.89 8.20 3.20
CA TYR A 115 0.15 9.22 3.30
C TYR A 115 -0.36 10.55 2.78
N ILE A 116 0.08 11.64 3.41
CA ILE A 116 -0.24 13.00 3.01
C ILE A 116 1.03 13.83 3.05
N LYS A 117 1.40 14.44 1.93
CA LYS A 117 2.38 15.52 1.87
C LYS A 117 1.63 16.83 1.71
N PHE A 118 1.83 17.76 2.63
CA PHE A 118 1.24 19.10 2.58
C PHE A 118 2.14 20.07 1.81
N LYS A 119 1.54 21.11 1.22
CA LYS A 119 2.27 22.16 0.48
C LYS A 119 3.29 22.93 1.33
N ASN A 120 3.16 22.88 2.65
CA ASN A 120 4.11 23.48 3.59
C ASN A 120 5.29 22.54 3.95
N GLY A 121 5.39 21.37 3.31
CA GLY A 121 6.44 20.38 3.55
C GLY A 121 6.17 19.42 4.72
N GLN A 122 5.03 19.56 5.42
CA GLN A 122 4.67 18.60 6.46
C GLN A 122 4.22 17.27 5.83
N GLU A 123 4.62 16.15 6.43
CA GLU A 123 4.26 14.81 5.97
C GLU A 123 3.55 14.03 7.08
N TRP A 124 2.42 13.42 6.76
CA TRP A 124 1.67 12.55 7.67
C TRP A 124 1.62 11.12 7.14
N ALA A 125 1.77 10.16 8.05
CA ALA A 125 1.42 8.77 7.86
C ALA A 125 0.24 8.42 8.75
N ILE A 126 -0.76 7.75 8.20
CA ILE A 126 -1.96 7.30 8.92
C ILE A 126 -2.09 5.79 8.75
N GLU A 127 -2.31 5.09 9.86
CA GLU A 127 -2.39 3.63 9.92
C GLU A 127 -3.76 3.15 10.42
N TYR A 128 -4.40 2.23 9.70
CA TYR A 128 -5.61 1.58 10.18
C TYR A 128 -5.26 0.33 10.98
N GLN A 129 -4.80 0.51 12.21
CA GLN A 129 -4.16 -0.57 12.97
C GLN A 129 -4.95 -1.90 13.03
N ARG A 130 -4.25 -2.99 12.71
CA ARG A 130 -4.77 -4.35 12.88
C ARG A 130 -4.71 -4.77 14.34
N SER A 131 -5.73 -5.50 14.79
CA SER A 131 -5.84 -5.96 16.19
C SER A 131 -4.76 -6.95 16.61
N ASN A 132 -4.07 -7.59 15.68
CA ASN A 132 -3.08 -8.64 15.95
C ASN A 132 -1.62 -8.16 15.89
N MET A 133 -1.36 -6.86 15.75
CA MET A 133 0.01 -6.34 15.67
C MET A 133 0.65 -6.21 17.06
N SER A 134 1.90 -6.63 17.21
CA SER A 134 2.60 -6.54 18.50
C SER A 134 2.93 -5.10 18.87
N LEU A 135 3.03 -4.83 20.17
CA LEU A 135 3.44 -3.52 20.68
C LEU A 135 4.85 -3.13 20.18
N ASP A 136 5.78 -4.08 20.14
CA ASP A 136 7.13 -3.83 19.62
C ASP A 136 7.10 -3.40 18.15
N THR A 137 6.21 -3.99 17.34
CA THR A 137 6.02 -3.59 15.94
C THR A 137 5.47 -2.18 15.84
N LEU A 138 4.48 -1.82 16.66
CA LEU A 138 3.92 -0.46 16.71
C LEU A 138 4.99 0.58 17.09
N ILE A 139 5.78 0.30 18.13
CA ILE A 139 6.86 1.18 18.59
C ILE A 139 7.91 1.35 17.48
N ARG A 140 8.39 0.24 16.89
CA ARG A 140 9.35 0.27 15.79
C ARG A 140 8.86 1.12 14.61
N ARG A 141 7.59 0.98 14.22
CA ARG A 141 7.00 1.75 13.10
C ARG A 141 6.97 3.25 13.39
N ARG A 142 6.58 3.62 14.61
CA ARG A 142 6.56 5.01 15.09
C ARG A 142 7.94 5.64 15.08
N GLU A 143 8.94 4.92 15.58
CA GLU A 143 10.32 5.40 15.57
C GLU A 143 10.84 5.63 14.15
N LEU A 144 10.48 4.75 13.22
CA LEU A 144 10.85 4.91 11.81
C LEU A 144 10.19 6.15 11.18
N TYR A 145 8.92 6.44 11.48
CA TYR A 145 8.27 7.68 11.02
C TYR A 145 8.93 8.92 11.62
N ALA A 146 9.20 8.91 12.93
CA ALA A 146 9.90 10.01 13.59
C ALA A 146 11.28 10.27 12.96
N LYS A 147 12.06 9.23 12.68
CA LYS A 147 13.36 9.33 12.00
C LYS A 147 13.26 9.90 10.58
N ALA A 148 12.14 9.71 9.91
CA ALA A 148 11.88 10.26 8.58
C ALA A 148 11.25 11.66 8.61
N ASN A 149 11.09 12.29 9.78
CA ASN A 149 10.34 13.53 9.98
C ASN A 149 8.87 13.45 9.49
N ILE A 150 8.29 12.25 9.52
CA ILE A 150 6.90 12.01 9.17
C ILE A 150 6.09 11.92 10.47
N ARG A 151 4.97 12.64 10.52
CA ARG A 151 4.06 12.61 11.65
C ARG A 151 3.14 11.39 11.57
N ASP A 152 3.22 10.52 12.57
CA ASP A 152 2.24 9.45 12.81
C ASP A 152 0.94 10.06 13.39
N ILE A 153 -0.22 9.73 12.82
CA ILE A 153 -1.55 10.29 13.16
C ILE A 153 -2.50 9.19 13.59
#